data_AF-A0A1M7YLG4-F1
#
_entry.id   AF-A0A1M7YLG4-F1
#
_cell.length_a   1.000
_cell.length_b   1.000
_cell.length_c   1.000
_cell.angle_alpha   90.00
_cell.angle_beta   90.00
_cell.angle_gamma   90.00
#
_symmetry.space_group_name_H-M   'P 1'
#
loop_
_entity.id
_entity.type
_entity.pdbx_description
1 polymer ?
#
loop_
_entity_poly.entity_id
_entity_poly.type
_entity_poly.pdbx_seq_one_letter_code
_entity_poly.pdbx_strand_id
1 'polypeptide(L)'
;MVPEKKNTTTQNSDSASNQRPRLSREDILEKKISMAKERGSRVLKINSPLGSIMFNVLRQFDQAYASFKGKLGEPGGISYEIGAELMERAREITMDFSELTKELSRRVDFRYYTPDELKHFQQVEKTNEEQKTATP
;
A
#
# COMPACT_ATOMS: atom_id res chain seq x y z
N MET A 1 -0.13 -53.19 50.76
CA MET A 1 1.14 -53.29 50.00
C MET A 1 1.06 -52.33 48.82
N VAL A 2 2.09 -51.52 48.63
CA VAL A 2 2.37 -50.63 47.48
C VAL A 2 3.78 -51.03 47.01
N PRO A 3 4.24 -50.77 45.77
CA PRO A 3 3.63 -50.76 44.42
C PRO A 3 4.37 -51.71 43.44
N GLU A 4 3.96 -51.80 42.17
CA GLU A 4 4.94 -52.03 41.10
C GLU A 4 4.59 -51.24 39.82
N LYS A 5 5.64 -50.60 39.28
CA LYS A 5 5.64 -49.63 38.19
C LYS A 5 5.63 -50.36 36.84
N LYS A 6 4.89 -49.83 35.86
CA LYS A 6 5.28 -49.94 34.44
C LYS A 6 5.31 -48.55 33.83
N ASN A 7 6.55 -48.10 33.59
CA ASN A 7 6.87 -46.98 32.74
C ASN A 7 6.41 -47.27 31.32
N THR A 8 5.78 -46.30 30.67
CA THR A 8 5.82 -46.21 29.21
C THR A 8 6.09 -44.77 28.85
N THR A 9 7.37 -44.53 28.58
CA THR A 9 7.89 -43.34 27.89
C THR A 9 7.23 -43.26 26.53
N THR A 10 6.55 -42.16 26.25
CA THR A 10 6.37 -41.71 24.87
C THR A 10 6.75 -40.25 24.83
N GLN A 11 7.81 -40.01 24.07
CA GLN A 11 8.46 -38.74 23.81
C GLN A 11 7.45 -37.82 23.13
N ASN A 12 7.01 -36.75 23.83
CA ASN A 12 6.45 -35.61 23.15
C ASN A 12 7.63 -34.76 22.68
N SER A 13 7.86 -34.85 21.38
CA SER A 13 8.82 -34.07 20.62
C SER A 13 8.60 -32.59 20.81
N ASP A 14 9.73 -31.90 20.88
CA ASP A 14 9.90 -30.49 21.14
C ASP A 14 8.94 -29.61 20.34
N SER A 15 8.16 -28.84 21.09
CA SER A 15 7.54 -27.61 20.66
C SER A 15 8.61 -26.66 20.12
N ALA A 16 8.87 -26.72 18.81
CA ALA A 16 9.57 -25.67 18.08
C ALA A 16 8.68 -24.42 18.12
N SER A 17 8.82 -23.62 19.18
CA SER A 17 8.23 -22.30 19.27
C SER A 17 8.72 -21.50 18.08
N ASN A 18 7.82 -21.26 17.12
CA ASN A 18 8.03 -20.42 15.96
C ASN A 18 8.07 -18.95 16.43
N GLN A 19 9.05 -18.60 17.27
CA GLN A 19 9.31 -17.23 17.68
C GLN A 19 10.02 -16.54 16.53
N ARG A 20 9.22 -16.02 15.58
CA ARG A 20 9.73 -14.96 14.71
C ARG A 20 10.28 -13.85 15.63
N PRO A 21 11.56 -13.47 15.50
CA PRO A 21 12.14 -12.45 16.37
C PRO A 21 11.28 -11.18 16.30
N ARG A 22 10.90 -10.64 17.47
CA ARG A 22 10.24 -9.34 17.56
C ARG A 22 11.25 -8.28 17.12
N LEU A 23 11.15 -7.88 15.85
CA LEU A 23 11.93 -6.78 15.28
C LEU A 23 11.73 -5.52 16.14
N SER A 24 12.83 -4.84 16.48
CA SER A 24 12.76 -3.56 17.19
C SER A 24 12.05 -2.51 16.34
N ARG A 25 11.61 -1.40 16.94
CA ARG A 25 10.95 -0.33 16.17
C ARG A 25 11.89 0.24 15.11
N GLU A 26 13.17 0.33 15.46
CA GLU A 26 14.28 0.73 14.61
C GLU A 26 14.46 -0.26 13.45
N ASP A 27 14.46 -1.57 13.72
CA ASP A 27 14.53 -2.60 12.66
C ASP A 27 13.32 -2.59 11.73
N ILE A 28 12.13 -2.29 12.24
CA ILE A 28 10.91 -2.16 11.44
C ILE A 28 11.01 -0.93 10.53
N LEU A 29 11.54 0.19 11.04
CA LEU A 29 11.78 1.40 10.27
C LEU A 29 12.83 1.16 9.19
N GLU A 30 13.95 0.55 9.54
CA GLU A 30 15.04 0.26 8.61
C GLU A 30 14.62 -0.75 7.53
N LYS A 31 13.84 -1.78 7.89
CA LYS A 31 13.25 -2.71 6.93
C LYS A 31 12.25 -2.04 5.98
N LYS A 32 11.42 -1.12 6.50
CA LYS A 32 10.50 -0.30 5.66
C LYS A 32 11.27 0.62 4.71
N ILE A 33 12.39 1.20 5.16
CA ILE A 33 13.28 2.02 4.33
C ILE A 33 14.01 1.16 3.29
N SER A 34 14.40 -0.06 3.64
CA SER A 34 15.06 -1.00 2.73
C SER A 34 14.12 -1.48 1.61
N MET A 35 12.85 -1.76 1.93
CA MET A 35 11.81 -2.03 0.92
C MET A 35 11.54 -0.83 -0.01
N ALA A 36 11.95 0.38 0.38
CA ALA A 36 11.87 1.55 -0.47
C ALA A 36 12.91 1.59 -1.60
N LYS A 37 13.84 0.64 -1.64
CA LYS A 37 14.87 0.52 -2.70
C LYS A 37 14.34 -0.13 -3.99
N GLU A 38 13.11 -0.65 -3.99
CA GLU A 38 12.47 -1.15 -5.21
C GLU A 38 12.05 0.01 -6.14
N ARG A 39 12.20 -0.16 -7.45
CA ARG A 39 11.88 0.86 -8.46
C ARG A 39 10.38 1.17 -8.40
N GLY A 40 10.05 2.40 -7.98
CA GLY A 40 8.66 2.85 -7.82
C GLY A 40 8.21 2.96 -6.37
N SER A 41 8.97 2.43 -5.41
CA SER A 41 8.66 2.59 -3.99
C SER A 41 8.73 4.05 -3.55
N ARG A 42 7.88 4.40 -2.59
CA ARG A 42 7.79 5.73 -1.99
C ARG A 42 7.71 5.57 -0.47
N VAL A 43 8.56 6.28 0.27
CA VAL A 43 8.46 6.38 1.73
C VAL A 43 7.63 7.61 2.06
N LEU A 44 6.51 7.42 2.78
CA LEU A 44 5.70 8.52 3.30
C LEU A 44 5.72 8.51 4.83
N LYS A 45 5.92 9.69 5.43
CA LYS A 45 5.70 9.90 6.85
C LYS A 45 4.22 10.25 7.09
N ILE A 46 3.52 9.38 7.82
CA ILE A 46 2.12 9.57 8.17
C ILE A 46 2.03 10.12 9.60
N ASN A 47 1.41 11.29 9.75
CA ASN A 47 1.35 12.00 11.03
C ASN A 47 0.00 11.87 11.74
N SER A 48 -1.00 11.18 11.17
CA SER A 48 -2.34 11.07 11.75
C SER A 48 -2.89 9.63 11.73
N PRO A 49 -3.73 9.24 12.72
CA PRO A 49 -4.42 7.96 12.71
C PRO A 49 -5.29 7.77 11.46
N LEU A 50 -5.99 8.82 11.03
CA LEU A 50 -6.79 8.83 9.80
C LEU A 50 -5.91 8.55 8.57
N GLY A 51 -4.75 9.20 8.46
CA GLY A 51 -3.79 8.96 7.39
C GLY A 51 -3.29 7.51 7.34
N SER A 52 -3.11 6.88 8.50
CA SER A 52 -2.69 5.48 8.59
C SER A 52 -3.76 4.53 8.05
N ILE A 53 -5.02 4.79 8.38
CA ILE A 53 -6.17 4.03 7.85
C ILE A 53 -6.25 4.21 6.33
N MET A 54 -6.20 5.45 5.84
CA MET A 54 -6.27 5.73 4.40
C MET A 54 -5.14 5.06 3.62
N PHE A 55 -3.91 5.06 4.15
CA PHE A 55 -2.80 4.37 3.53
C PHE A 55 -2.98 2.85 3.49
N ASN A 56 -3.53 2.26 4.56
CA ASN A 56 -3.85 0.83 4.57
C ASN A 56 -4.94 0.47 3.56
N VAL A 57 -5.96 1.32 3.41
CA VAL A 57 -7.02 1.15 2.41
C VAL A 57 -6.43 1.26 1.00
N LEU A 58 -5.61 2.28 0.72
CA LEU A 58 -4.93 2.46 -0.56
C LEU A 58 -4.06 1.24 -0.91
N ARG A 59 -3.31 0.71 0.05
CA ARG A 59 -2.50 -0.50 -0.14
C ARG A 59 -3.35 -1.71 -0.50
N GLN A 60 -4.47 -1.91 0.18
CA GLN A 60 -5.39 -3.03 -0.14
C GLN A 60 -6.05 -2.84 -1.50
N PHE A 61 -6.41 -1.60 -1.85
CA PHE A 61 -6.92 -1.26 -3.17
C PHE A 61 -5.90 -1.59 -4.27
N ASP A 62 -4.63 -1.21 -4.11
CA ASP A 62 -3.57 -1.51 -5.08
C ASP A 62 -3.34 -3.02 -5.27
N GLN A 63 -3.35 -3.78 -4.17
CA GLN A 63 -3.29 -5.25 -4.19
C GLN A 63 -4.51 -5.87 -4.91
N ALA A 64 -5.70 -5.34 -4.66
CA ALA A 64 -6.92 -5.75 -5.34
C ALA A 64 -6.86 -5.41 -6.83
N TYR A 65 -6.33 -4.24 -7.20
CA TYR A 65 -6.18 -3.80 -8.59
C TYR A 65 -5.23 -4.69 -9.39
N ALA A 66 -4.14 -5.17 -8.77
CA ALA A 66 -3.27 -6.17 -9.39
C ALA A 66 -4.02 -7.48 -9.71
N SER A 67 -4.87 -7.94 -8.78
CA SER A 67 -5.69 -9.14 -8.97
C SER A 67 -6.82 -8.91 -9.98
N PHE A 68 -7.40 -7.72 -9.99
CA PHE A 68 -8.46 -7.30 -10.89
C PHE A 68 -8.01 -7.38 -12.35
N LYS A 69 -6.81 -6.87 -12.68
CA LYS A 69 -6.27 -6.93 -14.04
C LYS A 69 -6.11 -8.35 -14.58
N GLY A 70 -5.81 -9.32 -13.71
CA GLY A 70 -5.74 -10.74 -14.09
C GLY A 70 -7.12 -11.33 -14.40
N LYS A 71 -8.17 -10.91 -13.69
CA LYS A 71 -9.52 -11.48 -13.80
C LYS A 71 -10.44 -10.76 -14.79
N LEU A 72 -9.98 -9.67 -15.41
CA LEU A 72 -10.78 -8.85 -16.29
C LEU A 72 -10.94 -9.53 -17.66
N GLY A 73 -12.18 -9.87 -18.04
CA GLY A 73 -12.48 -10.56 -19.30
C GLY A 73 -12.26 -12.08 -19.27
N GLU A 74 -11.88 -12.65 -18.13
CA GLU A 74 -11.75 -14.11 -17.98
C GLU A 74 -13.13 -14.78 -17.82
N PRO A 75 -13.33 -16.01 -18.36
CA PRO A 75 -14.54 -16.80 -18.09
C PRO A 75 -14.70 -17.07 -16.58
N GLY A 76 -15.81 -16.59 -16.00
CA GLY A 76 -16.05 -16.65 -14.54
C GLY A 76 -15.33 -15.56 -13.73
N GLY A 77 -14.64 -14.64 -14.42
CA GLY A 77 -14.01 -13.44 -13.85
C GLY A 77 -14.94 -12.23 -13.87
N ILE A 78 -14.35 -11.03 -13.97
CA ILE A 78 -15.07 -9.76 -13.99
C ILE A 78 -15.27 -9.33 -15.45
N SER A 79 -16.50 -8.95 -15.83
CA SER A 79 -16.75 -8.42 -17.18
C SER A 79 -16.11 -7.05 -17.37
N TYR A 80 -15.82 -6.68 -18.62
CA TYR A 80 -15.26 -5.36 -18.93
C TYR A 80 -16.16 -4.21 -18.49
N GLU A 81 -17.48 -4.38 -18.60
CA GLU A 81 -18.48 -3.37 -18.19
C GLU A 81 -18.44 -3.13 -16.68
N ILE A 82 -18.54 -4.19 -15.88
CA ILE A 82 -18.44 -4.09 -14.41
C ILE A 82 -17.08 -3.55 -14.01
N GLY A 83 -16.02 -3.96 -14.70
CA GLY A 83 -14.68 -3.44 -14.48
C GLY A 83 -14.58 -1.94 -14.72
N ALA A 84 -15.17 -1.44 -15.80
CA ALA A 84 -15.20 -0.01 -16.11
C ALA A 84 -15.97 0.79 -15.05
N GLU A 85 -17.14 0.30 -14.62
CA GLU A 85 -17.95 0.93 -13.56
C GLU A 85 -17.18 1.03 -12.23
N LEU A 86 -16.49 -0.05 -11.83
CA LEU A 86 -15.67 -0.06 -10.61
C LEU A 86 -14.52 0.95 -10.68
N MET A 87 -13.87 1.06 -11.85
CA MET A 87 -12.77 2.01 -12.04
C MET A 87 -13.25 3.45 -12.07
N GLU A 88 -14.41 3.71 -12.67
CA GLU A 88 -14.99 5.06 -12.68
C GLU A 88 -15.41 5.49 -11.27
N ARG A 89 -16.05 4.60 -10.51
CA ARG A 89 -16.36 4.88 -9.11
C ARG A 89 -15.10 5.14 -8.26
N ALA A 90 -14.02 4.42 -8.50
CA ALA A 90 -12.75 4.66 -7.82
C ALA A 90 -12.16 6.05 -8.18
N ARG A 91 -12.34 6.49 -9.43
CA ARG A 91 -11.97 7.84 -9.87
C ARG A 91 -12.80 8.90 -9.14
N GLU A 92 -14.12 8.75 -9.11
CA GLU A 92 -15.03 9.69 -8.42
C GLU A 92 -14.66 9.87 -6.95
N ILE A 93 -14.48 8.77 -6.20
CA ILE A 93 -14.07 8.81 -4.79
C ILE A 93 -12.74 9.55 -4.61
N THR A 94 -11.80 9.38 -5.54
CA THR A 94 -10.51 10.07 -5.49
C THR A 94 -10.67 11.58 -5.66
N MET A 95 -11.56 12.01 -6.56
CA MET A 95 -11.85 13.42 -6.80
C MET A 95 -12.60 14.03 -5.61
N ASP A 96 -13.58 13.34 -5.05
CA ASP A 96 -14.31 13.78 -3.85
C ASP A 96 -13.38 13.98 -2.65
N PHE A 97 -12.48 13.02 -2.44
CA PHE A 97 -11.48 13.12 -1.38
C PHE A 97 -10.50 14.27 -1.62
N SER A 98 -10.16 14.54 -2.88
CA SER A 98 -9.34 15.69 -3.24
C SER A 98 -10.04 17.02 -2.94
N GLU A 99 -11.32 17.17 -3.28
CA GLU A 99 -12.07 18.39 -2.99
C GLU A 99 -12.23 18.60 -1.48
N LEU A 100 -12.53 17.54 -0.72
CA LEU A 100 -12.51 17.60 0.74
C LEU A 100 -11.17 18.10 1.28
N THR A 101 -10.06 17.58 0.74
CA THR A 101 -8.71 17.97 1.17
C THR A 101 -8.41 19.43 0.83
N LYS A 102 -8.84 19.90 -0.34
CA LYS A 102 -8.72 21.30 -0.78
C LYS A 102 -9.56 22.25 0.07
N GLU A 103 -10.76 21.85 0.47
CA GLU A 103 -11.55 22.64 1.40
C GLU A 103 -10.88 22.73 2.78
N LEU A 104 -10.38 21.61 3.29
CA LEU A 104 -9.63 21.59 4.55
C LEU A 104 -8.39 22.48 4.44
N SER A 105 -7.66 22.40 3.32
CA SER A 105 -6.42 23.13 3.12
C SER A 105 -6.64 24.65 3.19
N ARG A 106 -7.74 25.14 2.59
CA ARG A 106 -8.14 26.55 2.67
C ARG A 106 -8.43 27.00 4.10
N ARG A 107 -9.01 26.13 4.93
CA ARG A 107 -9.37 26.45 6.32
C ARG A 107 -8.15 26.49 7.26
N VAL A 108 -7.08 25.78 6.93
CA VAL A 108 -5.89 25.64 7.78
C VAL A 108 -4.64 26.32 7.19
N ASP A 109 -4.81 27.15 6.16
CA ASP A 109 -3.74 27.83 5.44
C ASP A 109 -2.63 26.85 4.97
N PHE A 110 -3.06 25.69 4.46
CA PHE A 110 -2.19 24.69 3.88
C PHE A 110 -2.25 24.74 2.36
N ARG A 111 -1.08 24.76 1.72
CA ARG A 111 -0.98 24.67 0.25
C ARG A 111 -1.17 23.23 -0.20
N TYR A 112 -2.35 22.93 -0.71
CA TYR A 112 -2.67 21.66 -1.36
C TYR A 112 -2.60 21.79 -2.88
N TYR A 113 -2.04 20.78 -3.54
CA TYR A 113 -2.04 20.67 -5.00
C TYR A 113 -3.04 19.60 -5.41
N THR A 114 -4.00 19.97 -6.24
CA THR A 114 -5.02 19.08 -6.78
C THR A 114 -4.42 18.06 -7.76
N PRO A 115 -5.08 16.92 -8.00
CA PRO A 115 -4.66 15.92 -8.97
C PRO A 115 -4.36 16.51 -10.36
N ASP A 116 -5.11 17.51 -10.79
CA ASP A 116 -4.92 18.14 -12.10
C ASP A 116 -3.68 19.05 -12.13
N GLU A 117 -3.41 19.79 -11.06
CA GLU A 117 -2.16 20.54 -10.92
C GLU A 117 -0.95 19.59 -10.89
N LEU A 118 -1.06 18.48 -10.16
CA LEU A 118 0.00 17.46 -10.10
C LEU A 118 0.31 16.84 -11.47
N LYS A 119 -0.71 16.58 -12.30
CA LYS A 119 -0.50 16.11 -13.69
C LYS A 119 0.27 17.12 -14.53
N HIS A 120 -0.04 18.41 -14.39
CA HIS A 120 0.67 19.46 -15.13
C HIS A 120 2.15 19.51 -14.75
N PHE A 121 2.48 19.41 -13.44
CA PHE A 121 3.89 19.38 -13.01
C PHE A 121 4.64 18.18 -13.56
N GLN A 122 4.03 16.99 -13.56
CA GLN A 122 4.65 15.78 -14.12
C GLN A 122 4.91 15.87 -15.64
N GLN A 123 4.06 16.58 -16.39
CA GLN A 123 4.25 16.78 -17.82
C GLN A 123 5.40 17.76 -18.10
N VAL A 124 5.44 18.87 -17.36
CA VAL A 124 6.50 19.87 -17.49
C VAL A 124 7.87 19.31 -17.12
N GLU A 125 7.95 18.46 -16.09
CA GLU A 125 9.20 17.78 -15.70
C GLU A 125 9.71 16.86 -16.81
N LYS A 126 8.84 16.05 -17.43
CA LYS A 126 9.21 15.15 -18.53
C LYS A 126 9.72 15.92 -19.76
N THR A 127 9.04 16.99 -20.15
CA THR A 127 9.46 17.82 -21.28
C THR A 127 10.81 18.49 -21.04
N ASN A 128 11.09 18.90 -19.80
CA ASN A 128 12.38 19.49 -19.44
C ASN A 128 13.53 18.46 -19.39
N GLU A 129 13.26 17.21 -19.03
CA GLU A 129 14.24 16.11 -19.09
C GLU A 129 14.58 15.72 -20.54
N GLU A 130 13.59 15.72 -21.43
CA GLU A 130 13.76 15.49 -22.88
C GLU A 130 14.55 16.63 -23.54
N GLN A 131 14.35 17.88 -23.12
CA GLN A 131 15.11 19.02 -23.64
C GLN A 131 16.57 19.05 -23.15
N LYS A 132 16.82 18.63 -21.90
CA LYS A 132 18.19 18.52 -21.34
C LYS A 132 19.01 17.38 -21.96
N THR A 133 18.36 16.32 -22.45
CA THR A 133 19.01 15.19 -23.11
C THR A 133 19.19 15.40 -24.63
N ALA A 134 18.51 16.40 -25.21
CA ALA A 134 18.59 16.76 -26.62
C ALA A 134 19.58 17.90 -26.94
N THR A 135 20.31 18.42 -25.95
CA THR A 135 21.37 19.42 -26.18
C THR A 135 22.74 18.71 -26.18
N PRO A 136 23.51 18.75 -27.29
CA PRO A 136 24.79 18.04 -27.44
C PRO A 136 25.93 18.61 -26.59
#